data_AF-A0A2S0IE76-F1
#
_entry.id   AF-A0A2S0IE76-F1
#
_cell.length_a   1.000
_cell.length_b   1.000
_cell.length_c   1.000
_cell.angle_alpha   90.00
_cell.angle_beta   90.00
_cell.angle_gamma   90.00
#
_symmetry.space_group_name_H-M   'P 1'
#
loop_
_entity.id
_entity.type
_entity.pdbx_description
1 polymer ?
#
loop_
_entity_poly.entity_id
_entity_poly.type
_entity_poly.pdbx_seq_one_letter_code
_entity_poly.pdbx_strand_id
1 'polypeptide(L)'
;MKNLALAALAVLAGLSGAAAAQSLAYGITLGNVQAVRDSTRNVSTITGFLANQSERPVNSVLLTYVLYDAQNREIGRVSEDVVGPFAPGQIKVVKAITPLEFTRVTALDVAAR
;
A
#
# COMPACT_ATOMS: atom_id res chain seq x y z
N MET A 1 47.92 -20.04 2.03
CA MET A 1 47.03 -18.91 2.34
C MET A 1 46.63 -18.25 1.03
N LYS A 2 45.44 -18.59 0.51
CA LYS A 2 44.84 -17.94 -0.66
C LYS A 2 43.37 -18.37 -0.74
N ASN A 3 42.50 -17.37 -0.82
CA ASN A 3 41.13 -17.42 -1.36
C ASN A 3 40.00 -17.83 -0.39
N LEU A 4 39.81 -17.03 0.67
CA LEU A 4 38.55 -16.92 1.41
C LEU A 4 37.89 -15.57 1.06
N ALA A 5 37.48 -15.40 -0.20
CA ALA A 5 36.72 -14.23 -0.61
C ALA A 5 35.96 -14.60 -1.88
N LEU A 6 34.75 -15.15 -1.77
CA LEU A 6 33.70 -15.24 -2.81
C LEU A 6 32.59 -16.20 -2.35
N ALA A 7 31.87 -15.87 -1.26
CA ALA A 7 30.69 -16.66 -0.86
C ALA A 7 29.60 -15.84 -0.15
N ALA A 8 29.44 -14.56 -0.48
CA ALA A 8 28.48 -13.69 0.22
C ALA A 8 27.55 -12.87 -0.71
N LEU A 9 27.44 -13.21 -1.99
CA LEU A 9 26.66 -12.42 -2.97
C LEU A 9 25.33 -13.04 -3.44
N ALA A 10 24.72 -13.93 -2.65
CA ALA A 10 23.58 -14.74 -3.14
C ALA A 10 22.24 -14.57 -2.37
N VAL A 11 22.04 -13.55 -1.53
CA VAL A 11 20.78 -13.41 -0.78
C VAL A 11 20.28 -11.96 -0.69
N LEU A 12 20.14 -11.27 -1.82
CA LEU A 12 19.38 -10.00 -1.85
C LEU A 12 18.39 -9.85 -3.02
N ALA A 13 18.21 -10.87 -3.86
CA ALA A 13 17.33 -10.77 -5.04
C ALA A 13 15.85 -11.15 -4.78
N GLY A 14 15.43 -11.35 -3.52
CA GLY A 14 14.11 -11.92 -3.20
C GLY A 14 13.05 -10.99 -2.61
N LEU A 15 13.35 -9.71 -2.37
CA LEU A 15 12.43 -8.80 -1.66
C LEU A 15 11.75 -7.75 -2.54
N SER A 16 11.73 -7.91 -3.87
CA SER A 16 10.69 -7.27 -4.67
C SER A 16 9.39 -8.01 -4.42
N GLY A 17 8.80 -7.75 -3.25
CA GLY A 17 7.46 -8.21 -2.89
C GLY A 17 6.54 -7.82 -4.03
N ALA A 18 6.01 -8.81 -4.72
CA ALA A 18 4.94 -8.60 -5.68
C ALA A 18 3.83 -7.87 -4.91
N ALA A 19 3.64 -6.58 -5.23
CA ALA A 19 2.48 -5.84 -4.80
C ALA A 19 1.28 -6.46 -5.52
N ALA A 20 0.80 -7.59 -5.00
CA ALA A 20 -0.40 -8.24 -5.47
C ALA A 20 -1.53 -7.21 -5.34
N ALA A 21 -2.11 -6.83 -6.47
CA ALA A 21 -3.33 -6.03 -6.46
C ALA A 21 -4.40 -6.86 -5.75
N GLN A 22 -4.78 -6.43 -4.54
CA GLN A 22 -5.84 -7.08 -3.80
C GLN A 22 -7.16 -6.71 -4.47
N SER A 23 -7.85 -7.70 -5.03
CA SER A 23 -9.23 -7.53 -5.49
C SER A 23 -10.14 -7.60 -4.28
N LEU A 24 -10.79 -6.48 -3.97
CA LEU A 24 -11.56 -6.26 -2.75
C LEU A 24 -13.04 -6.10 -3.13
N ALA A 25 -13.91 -6.18 -2.13
CA ALA A 25 -15.36 -6.29 -2.31
C ALA A 25 -15.91 -5.26 -3.33
N TYR A 26 -16.91 -5.68 -4.11
CA TYR A 26 -17.53 -4.91 -5.20
C TYR A 26 -16.62 -4.58 -6.40
N GLY A 27 -15.55 -5.35 -6.62
CA GLY A 27 -14.68 -5.20 -7.79
C GLY A 27 -13.80 -3.97 -7.73
N ILE A 28 -13.58 -3.41 -6.54
CA ILE A 28 -12.56 -2.37 -6.34
C ILE A 28 -11.22 -3.07 -6.12
N THR A 29 -10.20 -2.65 -6.85
CA THR A 29 -8.83 -3.15 -6.66
C THR A 29 -7.91 -2.03 -6.23
N LEU A 30 -7.02 -2.34 -5.28
CA LEU A 30 -5.96 -1.43 -4.87
C LEU A 30 -4.61 -1.95 -5.37
N GLY A 31 -3.90 -1.11 -6.12
CA GLY A 31 -2.61 -1.45 -6.72
C GLY A 31 -1.54 -0.40 -6.47
N ASN A 32 -0.28 -0.81 -6.71
CA ASN A 32 0.94 0.01 -6.61
C ASN A 32 1.02 0.85 -5.32
N VAL A 33 0.71 0.22 -4.18
CA VAL A 33 0.84 0.89 -2.88
C VAL A 33 2.31 1.18 -2.61
N GLN A 34 2.63 2.45 -2.40
CA GLN A 34 3.98 2.92 -2.09
C GLN A 34 3.93 3.84 -0.89
N ALA A 35 5.04 3.92 -0.18
CA ALA A 35 5.19 4.78 0.98
C ALA A 35 6.51 5.53 0.91
N VAL A 36 6.46 6.83 1.21
CA VAL A 36 7.65 7.69 1.27
C VAL A 36 7.63 8.46 2.58
N ARG A 37 8.76 8.43 3.31
CA ARG A 37 8.97 9.25 4.50
C ARG A 37 9.57 10.60 4.10
N ASP A 38 8.93 11.68 4.54
CA ASP A 38 9.49 13.02 4.53
C ASP A 38 10.05 13.33 5.93
N SER A 39 11.38 13.25 6.08
CA SER A 39 12.09 13.53 7.33
C SER A 39 12.13 15.02 7.69
N THR A 40 11.88 15.92 6.74
CA THR A 40 11.82 17.37 7.00
C THR A 40 10.52 17.73 7.69
N ARG A 41 9.42 17.09 7.27
CA ARG A 41 8.08 17.31 7.82
C ARG A 41 7.67 16.28 8.87
N ASN A 42 8.48 15.26 9.12
CA ASN A 42 8.19 14.13 10.01
C ASN A 42 6.86 13.43 9.70
N VAL A 43 6.54 13.29 8.41
CA VAL A 43 5.33 12.60 7.94
C VAL A 43 5.67 11.54 6.90
N SER A 44 4.88 10.48 6.89
CA SER A 44 4.91 9.43 5.89
C SER A 44 3.70 9.61 4.97
N THR A 45 3.95 9.60 3.67
CA THR A 45 2.91 9.65 2.65
C THR A 45 2.77 8.27 2.02
N ILE A 46 1.56 7.74 2.02
CA ILE A 46 1.20 6.48 1.34
C ILE A 46 0.43 6.85 0.08
N THR A 47 0.84 6.32 -1.07
CA THR A 47 0.13 6.48 -2.34
C THR A 47 -0.29 5.12 -2.88
N GLY A 48 -1.34 5.11 -3.69
CA GLY A 48 -1.81 3.91 -4.38
C GLY A 48 -2.80 4.25 -5.48
N PHE A 49 -3.29 3.23 -6.18
CA PHE A 49 -4.29 3.37 -7.22
C PHE A 49 -5.50 2.50 -6.89
N LEU A 50 -6.65 3.13 -6.73
CA LEU A 50 -7.93 2.43 -6.65
C LEU A 50 -8.53 2.34 -8.05
N ALA A 51 -8.88 1.14 -8.50
CA ALA A 51 -9.57 0.91 -9.75
C ALA A 51 -10.93 0.26 -9.49
N ASN A 52 -11.99 0.80 -10.10
CA ASN A 52 -13.28 0.12 -10.13
C ASN A 52 -13.33 -0.81 -11.34
N GLN A 53 -13.20 -2.11 -11.12
CA GLN A 53 -13.29 -3.16 -12.13
C GLN A 53 -14.70 -3.76 -12.24
N SER A 54 -15.66 -3.25 -11.48
CA SER A 54 -17.06 -3.66 -11.61
C SER A 54 -17.77 -2.94 -12.75
N GLU A 55 -18.92 -3.47 -13.14
CA GLU A 55 -19.82 -2.85 -14.13
C GLU A 55 -20.70 -1.74 -13.52
N ARG A 56 -20.57 -1.46 -12.23
CA ARG A 56 -21.43 -0.51 -11.49
C ARG A 56 -20.61 0.67 -10.96
N PRO A 57 -21.17 1.88 -10.92
CA PRO A 57 -20.52 2.98 -10.23
C PRO A 57 -20.46 2.72 -8.71
N VAL A 58 -19.37 3.15 -8.08
CA VAL A 58 -19.17 3.11 -6.63
C VAL A 58 -19.14 4.53 -6.08
N ASN A 59 -19.92 4.82 -5.03
CA ASN A 59 -20.10 6.19 -4.55
C ASN A 59 -18.98 6.62 -3.61
N SER A 60 -18.42 5.70 -2.84
CA SER A 60 -17.26 5.96 -1.99
C SER A 60 -16.54 4.67 -1.64
N VAL A 61 -15.30 4.80 -1.20
CA VAL A 61 -14.48 3.68 -0.76
C VAL A 61 -13.80 4.06 0.54
N LEU A 62 -14.06 3.30 1.62
CA LEU A 62 -13.28 3.39 2.84
C LEU A 62 -12.04 2.51 2.68
N LEU A 63 -10.88 3.14 2.62
CA LEU A 63 -9.59 2.48 2.48
C LEU A 63 -8.86 2.48 3.82
N THR A 64 -8.49 1.31 4.33
CA THR A 64 -7.73 1.19 5.58
C THR A 64 -6.39 0.51 5.34
N TYR A 65 -5.32 1.18 5.72
CA TYR A 65 -3.96 0.68 5.76
C TYR A 65 -3.57 0.26 7.18
N VAL A 66 -2.79 -0.81 7.28
CA VAL A 66 -2.09 -1.22 8.51
C VAL A 66 -0.60 -0.99 8.32
N LEU A 67 0.01 -0.42 9.34
CA LEU A 67 1.42 -0.05 9.38
C LEU A 67 2.16 -0.99 10.32
N TYR A 68 3.34 -1.43 9.89
CA TYR A 68 4.19 -2.34 10.63
C TYR A 68 5.60 -1.79 10.83
N ASP A 69 6.20 -2.11 11.98
CA ASP A 69 7.61 -1.88 12.24
C ASP A 69 8.52 -2.91 11.53
N ALA A 70 9.83 -2.76 11.70
CA ALA A 70 10.84 -3.66 11.16
C ALA A 70 10.74 -5.10 11.69
N GLN A 71 10.07 -5.31 12.83
CA GLN A 71 9.81 -6.62 13.42
C GLN A 71 8.45 -7.20 12.99
N ASN A 72 7.78 -6.59 12.00
CA ASN A 72 6.44 -6.97 11.53
C ASN A 72 5.33 -6.83 12.59
N ARG A 73 5.53 -6.02 13.63
CA ARG A 73 4.47 -5.72 14.60
C ARG A 73 3.63 -4.58 14.08
N GLU A 74 2.31 -4.70 14.22
CA GLU A 74 1.39 -3.60 13.92
C GLU A 74 1.66 -2.44 14.87
N ILE A 75 1.88 -1.25 14.31
CA ILE A 75 2.12 -0.01 15.07
C ILE A 75 1.03 1.03 14.88
N GLY A 76 0.12 0.81 13.93
CA GLY A 76 -0.99 1.71 13.71
C GLY A 76 -1.78 1.40 12.44
N ARG A 77 -2.85 2.14 12.27
CA ARG A 77 -3.74 2.08 11.10
C ARG A 77 -4.01 3.48 10.59
N VAL A 78 -4.24 3.59 9.29
CA VAL A 78 -4.61 4.84 8.62
C VAL A 78 -5.80 4.54 7.74
N SER A 79 -6.88 5.28 7.93
CA SER A 79 -8.10 5.14 7.13
C SER A 79 -8.35 6.42 6.35
N GLU A 80 -8.75 6.28 5.09
CA GLU A 80 -9.09 7.37 4.19
C GLU A 80 -10.45 7.09 3.56
N ASP A 81 -11.34 8.07 3.62
CA ASP A 81 -12.61 8.05 2.89
C ASP A 81 -12.39 8.62 1.49
N VAL A 82 -12.40 7.75 0.49
CA VAL A 82 -12.19 8.13 -0.90
C VAL A 82 -13.55 8.37 -1.55
N VAL A 83 -13.92 9.64 -1.67
CA VAL A 83 -15.22 10.07 -2.20
C VAL A 83 -15.29 9.88 -3.73
N GLY A 84 -16.41 9.33 -4.19
CA GLY A 84 -16.77 9.09 -5.59
C GLY A 84 -17.72 10.14 -6.19
N PRO A 85 -18.19 9.95 -7.43
CA PRO A 85 -18.37 8.63 -8.06
C PRO A 85 -17.08 8.05 -8.65
N PHE A 86 -16.98 6.71 -8.58
CA PHE A 86 -16.03 5.87 -9.31
C PHE A 86 -16.80 5.10 -10.39
N ALA A 87 -16.74 5.57 -11.63
CA ALA A 87 -17.37 4.88 -12.76
C ALA A 87 -16.71 3.51 -13.04
N PRO A 88 -17.41 2.58 -13.71
CA PRO A 88 -16.81 1.35 -14.22
C PRO A 88 -15.52 1.62 -15.02
N GLY A 89 -14.46 0.89 -14.70
CA GLY A 89 -13.13 1.04 -15.30
C GLY A 89 -12.32 2.25 -14.81
N GLN A 90 -12.88 3.11 -13.95
CA GLN A 90 -12.18 4.30 -13.49
C GLN A 90 -11.06 3.96 -12.49
N ILE A 91 -9.92 4.60 -12.68
CA ILE A 91 -8.77 4.54 -11.78
C ILE A 91 -8.56 5.90 -11.13
N LYS A 92 -8.36 5.95 -9.81
CA LYS A 92 -7.96 7.16 -9.09
C LYS A 92 -6.72 6.91 -8.25
N VAL A 93 -5.87 7.93 -8.19
CA VAL A 93 -4.76 7.98 -7.23
C VAL A 93 -5.34 8.29 -5.86
N VAL A 94 -4.91 7.53 -4.86
CA VAL A 94 -5.21 7.79 -3.45
C VAL A 94 -3.95 8.18 -2.71
N LYS A 95 -4.12 9.01 -1.68
CA LYS A 95 -3.03 9.49 -0.84
C LYS A 95 -3.51 9.51 0.61
N ALA A 96 -2.74 8.87 1.48
CA ALA A 96 -2.90 8.96 2.92
C ALA A 96 -1.65 9.58 3.56
N ILE A 97 -1.81 10.37 4.61
CA ILE A 97 -0.69 10.99 5.32
C ILE A 97 -0.76 10.60 6.79
N THR A 98 0.38 10.18 7.36
CA THR A 98 0.47 9.80 8.77
C THR A 98 1.78 10.30 9.38
N PRO A 99 1.79 10.75 10.65
CA PRO A 99 3.04 11.07 11.34
C PRO A 99 3.84 9.81 11.68
N LEU A 100 3.21 8.63 11.68
CA LEU A 100 3.83 7.37 12.08
C LEU A 100 4.97 6.99 11.12
N GLU A 101 6.08 6.57 11.70
CA GLU A 101 7.20 5.95 11.00
C GLU A 101 6.98 4.44 10.96
N PHE A 102 7.09 3.83 9.78
CA PHE A 102 6.85 2.41 9.58
C PHE A 102 7.81 1.85 8.53
N THR A 103 8.02 0.53 8.55
CA THR A 103 8.88 -0.17 7.59
C THR A 103 8.06 -0.91 6.52
N ARG A 104 6.81 -1.29 6.84
CA ARG A 104 5.90 -1.95 5.90
C ARG A 104 4.48 -1.42 6.05
N VAL A 105 3.79 -1.30 4.92
CA VAL A 105 2.37 -0.96 4.84
C VAL A 105 1.63 -2.08 4.13
N THR A 106 0.39 -2.35 4.52
CA THR A 106 -0.50 -3.29 3.84
C THR A 106 -1.91 -2.75 3.88
N ALA A 107 -2.69 -2.96 2.81
CA ALA A 107 -4.11 -2.66 2.84
C ALA A 107 -4.83 -3.75 3.64
N LEU A 108 -5.58 -3.33 4.64
CA LEU A 108 -6.39 -4.22 5.48
C LEU A 108 -7.78 -4.40 4.88
N ASP A 109 -8.39 -3.28 4.48
CA ASP A 109 -9.76 -3.29 3.96
C ASP A 109 -9.97 -2.16 2.96
N VAL A 110 -10.83 -2.45 1.98
CA VAL A 110 -11.33 -1.53 0.97
C VAL A 110 -12.82 -1.80 0.85
N ALA A 111 -13.60 -1.01 1.57
CA ALA A 111 -15.04 -1.15 1.64
C ALA A 111 -15.70 -0.14 0.72
N ALA A 112 -16.27 -0.62 -0.40
CA ALA A 112 -17.13 0.19 -1.26
C ALA A 112 -18.45 0.51 -0.54
N ARG A 113 -18.93 1.74 -0.68
CA ARG A 113 -20.22 2.23 -0.15
C ARG A 113 -20.97 3.04 -1.21
#